data_AF-A0A445LEH8-F1
#
_entry.id   AF-A0A445LEH8-F1
#
_cell.length_a   1.000
_cell.length_b   1.000
_cell.length_c   1.000
_cell.angle_alpha   90.00
_cell.angle_beta   90.00
_cell.angle_gamma   90.00
#
_symmetry.space_group_name_H-M   'P 1'
#
loop_
_entity.id
_entity.type
_entity.pdbx_description
1 polymer ?
#
loop_
_entity_poly.entity_id
_entity_poly.type
_entity_poly.pdbx_seq_one_letter_code
_entity_poly.pdbx_strand_id
1 'polypeptide(L)'
;MRKDVSMRLVLIEEASTDDRDRENMCDYAIPLFLRYFEFRYFDQIHNTPSSMTLGSSGSSVVVPRNFRLLEELEKGEKGIGDGTVSYGMDDGDDIYMRSWTGTIIGPYNTVHEGRIYQLKLFCDKDYPEKPPSVRFHSRINMTCVNHETGVVESKKFGLLANWQRRFTMEDILTQLKKEMAASHNRKLVQPPEGTHY
;
A
#
# COMPACT_ATOMS: atom_id res chain seq x y z
N MET A 1 -21.69 16.83 27.24
CA MET A 1 -22.77 16.17 26.47
C MET A 1 -22.36 16.15 25.01
N ARG A 2 -21.95 14.97 24.54
CA ARG A 2 -21.45 14.73 23.18
C ARG A 2 -22.63 14.63 22.22
N LYS A 3 -22.79 15.64 21.38
CA LYS A 3 -23.42 15.53 20.06
C LYS A 3 -22.31 15.91 19.06
N ASP A 4 -22.39 15.42 17.83
CA ASP A 4 -21.40 15.61 16.74
C ASP A 4 -20.28 14.55 16.57
N VAL A 5 -20.63 13.26 16.71
CA VAL A 5 -19.89 12.19 16.00
C VAL A 5 -20.80 11.46 14.98
N SER A 6 -22.07 11.87 14.87
CA SER A 6 -23.08 11.21 14.03
C SER A 6 -23.46 12.01 12.78
N MET A 7 -22.49 12.59 12.07
CA MET A 7 -22.78 13.29 10.80
C MET A 7 -21.67 13.18 9.76
N ARG A 8 -21.03 12.00 9.63
CA ARG A 8 -20.08 11.78 8.52
C ARG A 8 -20.06 10.37 7.90
N LEU A 9 -21.13 9.60 8.11
CA LEU A 9 -21.41 8.39 7.33
C LEU A 9 -22.57 8.56 6.33
N VAL A 10 -23.22 9.73 6.29
CA VAL A 10 -24.34 9.99 5.36
C VAL A 10 -23.87 10.92 4.24
N LEU A 11 -22.99 10.45 3.36
CA LEU A 11 -22.83 10.96 1.98
C LEU A 11 -22.14 9.90 1.10
N ILE A 12 -22.48 8.63 1.28
CA ILE A 12 -22.28 7.60 0.24
C ILE A 12 -23.57 6.77 0.16
N GLU A 13 -24.71 7.45 0.07
CA GLU A 13 -25.98 6.80 -0.26
C GLU A 13 -26.97 7.82 -0.87
N GLU A 14 -26.52 8.65 -1.79
CA GLU A 14 -27.39 9.37 -2.74
C GLU A 14 -26.53 9.95 -3.87
N ALA A 15 -26.17 9.11 -4.84
CA ALA A 15 -25.63 9.55 -6.12
C ALA A 15 -25.94 8.49 -7.20
N SER A 16 -27.23 8.18 -7.34
CA SER A 16 -27.78 7.65 -8.58
C SER A 16 -28.64 8.74 -9.18
N THR A 17 -28.08 9.47 -10.16
CA THR A 17 -28.69 9.98 -11.41
C THR A 17 -27.95 11.25 -11.85
N ASP A 18 -26.77 11.12 -12.46
CA ASP A 18 -26.39 11.88 -13.67
C ASP A 18 -25.01 11.38 -14.15
N ASP A 19 -24.89 11.05 -15.42
CA ASP A 19 -23.76 10.31 -16.02
C ASP A 19 -22.65 11.25 -16.53
N ARG A 20 -22.53 12.47 -16.00
CA ARG A 20 -21.64 13.52 -16.56
C ARG A 20 -20.61 14.16 -15.63
N ASP A 21 -20.53 13.79 -14.35
CA ASP A 21 -19.58 14.40 -13.39
C ASP A 21 -18.49 13.45 -12.87
N ARG A 22 -18.02 12.49 -13.68
CA ARG A 22 -16.95 11.54 -13.27
C ARG A 22 -15.52 12.11 -13.33
N GLU A 23 -15.30 13.27 -13.93
CA GLU A 23 -13.93 13.81 -14.11
C GLU A 23 -13.48 14.82 -13.05
N ASN A 24 -14.34 15.28 -12.13
CA ASN A 24 -13.99 16.36 -11.18
C ASN A 24 -13.96 15.99 -9.69
N MET A 25 -14.15 14.71 -9.32
CA MET A 25 -14.20 14.30 -7.91
C MET A 25 -12.83 14.00 -7.27
N CYS A 26 -11.77 13.89 -8.08
CA CYS A 26 -10.42 13.57 -7.59
C CYS A 26 -9.65 14.77 -7.02
N ASP A 27 -10.03 16.00 -7.35
CA ASP A 27 -9.23 17.19 -7.02
C ASP A 27 -9.52 17.81 -5.64
N TYR A 28 -10.65 17.48 -5.00
CA TYR A 28 -11.08 18.14 -3.75
C TYR A 28 -11.07 17.27 -2.49
N ALA A 29 -10.82 15.96 -2.60
CA ALA A 29 -10.79 15.06 -1.44
C ALA A 29 -9.41 15.00 -0.75
N ILE A 30 -8.33 15.14 -1.52
CA ILE A 30 -6.94 15.06 -1.05
C ILE A 30 -6.53 16.25 -0.15
N PRO A 31 -6.95 17.51 -0.40
CA PRO A 31 -6.49 18.65 0.41
C PRO A 31 -7.07 18.74 1.82
N LEU A 32 -8.26 18.16 2.07
CA LEU A 32 -8.93 18.28 3.37
C LEU A 32 -8.48 17.23 4.39
N PHE A 33 -7.94 16.09 3.94
CA PHE A 33 -7.35 15.07 4.81
C PHE A 33 -6.00 15.52 5.40
N LEU A 34 -5.23 16.30 4.62
CA LEU A 34 -3.90 16.78 5.00
C LEU A 34 -3.91 17.83 6.13
N ARG A 35 -4.92 18.72 6.20
CA ARG A 35 -5.00 19.72 7.29
C ARG A 35 -5.31 19.11 8.66
N TYR A 36 -5.94 17.95 8.70
CA TYR A 36 -6.27 17.28 9.96
C TYR A 36 -5.05 16.55 10.56
N PHE A 37 -4.12 16.10 9.70
CA PHE A 37 -2.95 15.34 10.12
C PHE A 37 -1.76 16.22 10.51
N GLU A 38 -1.56 17.37 9.86
CA GLU A 38 -0.51 18.34 10.21
C GLU A 38 -0.62 18.81 11.68
N PHE A 39 -1.84 18.95 12.19
CA PHE A 39 -2.11 19.38 13.57
C PHE A 39 -1.78 18.32 14.63
N ARG A 40 -1.83 17.02 14.28
CA ARG A 40 -1.45 15.91 15.17
C ARG A 40 0.05 15.61 15.13
N TYR A 41 0.73 15.97 14.04
CA TYR A 41 2.17 15.78 13.86
C TYR A 41 3.01 16.72 14.75
N PHE A 42 2.54 17.94 15.04
CA PHE A 42 3.30 18.94 15.82
C PHE A 42 3.50 18.57 17.30
N ASP A 43 2.54 17.87 17.93
CA ASP A 43 2.65 17.46 19.34
C ASP A 43 3.69 16.35 19.58
N GLN A 44 4.07 15.60 18.54
CA GLN A 44 4.95 14.43 18.68
C GLN A 44 6.44 14.76 18.49
N ILE A 45 6.77 15.87 17.81
CA ILE A 45 8.16 16.28 17.53
C ILE A 45 8.81 16.95 18.75
N HIS A 46 8.03 17.58 19.64
CA HIS A 46 8.56 18.35 20.78
C HIS A 46 9.06 17.51 21.97
N ASN A 47 9.06 16.18 21.89
CA ASN A 47 9.45 15.32 23.02
C ASN A 47 10.69 14.43 22.75
N THR A 48 11.57 14.83 21.83
CA THR A 48 12.86 14.15 21.64
C THR A 48 13.99 15.01 22.22
N PRO A 49 14.83 14.48 23.13
CA PRO A 49 16.01 15.20 23.60
C PRO A 49 17.05 15.29 22.48
N SER A 50 17.36 16.52 22.08
CA SER A 50 18.41 16.85 21.13
C SER A 50 19.79 16.41 21.62
N SER A 51 20.56 15.77 20.72
CA SER A 51 22.03 15.83 20.57
C SER A 51 22.62 14.44 20.33
N MET A 52 23.09 14.18 19.10
CA MET A 52 24.27 13.35 18.88
C MET A 52 25.10 13.92 17.73
N THR A 53 26.33 14.26 18.07
CA THR A 53 27.42 14.79 17.27
C THR A 53 27.96 13.76 16.27
N LEU A 54 28.33 14.21 15.06
CA LEU A 54 28.96 13.38 14.03
C LEU A 54 30.38 12.96 14.46
N GLY A 55 30.56 11.65 14.68
CA GLY A 55 31.85 10.98 14.75
C GLY A 55 32.00 9.98 13.60
N SER A 56 32.99 10.21 12.75
CA SER A 56 33.34 9.35 11.61
C SER A 56 33.90 8.00 12.09
N SER A 57 33.18 6.91 11.80
CA SER A 57 33.63 5.51 11.77
C SER A 57 32.54 4.70 11.07
N GLY A 58 32.89 3.84 10.11
CA GLY A 58 31.97 3.11 9.22
C GLY A 58 31.06 2.07 9.88
N SER A 59 30.22 2.48 10.82
CA SER A 59 29.05 1.71 11.27
C SER A 59 27.89 1.98 10.32
N SER A 60 27.44 0.98 9.57
CA SER A 60 26.18 1.06 8.84
C SER A 60 25.07 1.35 9.86
N VAL A 61 24.54 2.58 9.87
CA VAL A 61 23.42 2.95 10.74
C VAL A 61 22.22 2.10 10.34
N VAL A 62 21.83 1.15 11.20
CA VAL A 62 20.65 0.31 10.98
C VAL A 62 19.42 1.08 11.44
N VAL A 63 18.60 1.49 10.48
CA VAL A 63 17.33 2.19 10.76
C VAL A 63 16.35 1.24 11.48
N PRO A 64 15.76 1.60 12.62
CA PRO A 64 14.79 0.72 13.27
C PRO A 64 13.52 0.52 12.42
N ARG A 65 12.85 -0.63 12.59
CA ARG A 65 11.62 -1.01 11.86
C ARG A 65 10.60 0.12 11.76
N ASN A 66 10.27 0.77 12.88
CA ASN A 66 9.20 1.77 12.89
C ASN A 66 9.57 3.02 12.06
N PHE A 67 10.84 3.45 12.08
CA PHE A 67 11.30 4.54 11.22
C PHE A 67 11.24 4.16 9.75
N ARG A 68 11.59 2.91 9.40
CA ARG A 68 11.44 2.40 8.04
C ARG A 68 9.97 2.43 7.59
N LEU A 69 9.05 1.98 8.43
CA LEU A 69 7.62 1.98 8.10
C LEU A 69 7.03 3.39 8.01
N LEU A 70 7.49 4.34 8.84
CA LEU A 70 7.11 5.75 8.73
C LEU A 70 7.62 6.38 7.44
N GLU A 71 8.86 6.08 7.04
CA GLU A 71 9.42 6.52 5.75
C GLU A 71 8.59 5.98 4.57
N GLU A 72 8.20 4.70 4.63
CA GLU A 72 7.31 4.11 3.62
C GLU A 72 5.91 4.75 3.65
N LEU A 73 5.34 5.05 4.83
CA LEU A 73 4.05 5.74 4.95
C LEU A 73 4.08 7.11 4.26
N GLU A 74 5.09 7.93 4.60
CA GLU A 74 5.26 9.26 4.03
C GLU A 74 5.40 9.21 2.50
N LYS A 75 6.10 8.19 1.99
CA LYS A 75 6.23 7.96 0.55
C LYS A 75 4.90 7.54 -0.09
N GLY A 76 4.14 6.68 0.58
CA GLY A 76 2.80 6.28 0.15
C GLY A 76 1.84 7.46 0.03
N GLU A 77 1.87 8.39 0.99
CA GLU A 77 1.02 9.59 1.00
C GLU A 77 1.40 10.61 -0.09
N LYS A 78 2.68 10.72 -0.42
CA LYS A 78 3.18 11.60 -1.50
C LYS A 78 2.89 11.05 -2.90
N GLY A 79 2.48 9.79 -3.01
CA GLY A 79 2.32 9.10 -4.27
C GLY A 79 3.63 8.48 -4.76
N ILE A 80 3.49 7.42 -5.55
CA ILE A 80 4.60 6.54 -5.93
C ILE A 80 4.69 6.45 -7.46
N GLY A 81 5.89 6.71 -7.98
CA GLY A 81 6.22 6.49 -9.38
C GLY A 81 5.24 7.18 -10.34
N ASP A 82 4.62 6.40 -11.22
CA ASP A 82 3.65 6.83 -12.22
C ASP A 82 2.18 6.80 -11.73
N GLY A 83 1.96 6.56 -10.43
CA GLY A 83 0.63 6.49 -9.82
C GLY A 83 -0.12 5.18 -10.08
N THR A 84 0.51 4.21 -10.73
CA THR A 84 -0.15 2.92 -11.04
C THR A 84 -0.04 1.88 -9.95
N VAL A 85 0.79 2.16 -8.94
CA VAL A 85 0.87 1.40 -7.69
C VAL A 85 0.76 2.36 -6.52
N SER A 86 0.08 1.95 -5.46
CA SER A 86 -0.01 2.72 -4.23
C SER A 86 -0.12 1.80 -3.03
N TYR A 87 0.21 2.30 -1.84
CA TYR A 87 -0.03 1.61 -0.59
C TYR A 87 -0.26 2.60 0.55
N GLY A 88 -0.96 2.14 1.57
CA GLY A 88 -1.23 2.89 2.79
C GLY A 88 -1.58 1.97 3.95
N MET A 89 -1.63 2.51 5.17
CA MET A 89 -2.04 1.75 6.34
C MET A 89 -3.51 1.33 6.23
N ASP A 90 -3.78 0.10 6.64
CA ASP A 90 -5.16 -0.43 6.66
C ASP A 90 -5.96 0.09 7.85
N ASP A 91 -5.27 0.28 8.97
CA ASP A 91 -5.83 0.80 10.22
C ASP A 91 -4.90 1.91 10.74
N GLY A 92 -5.39 3.16 10.71
CA GLY A 92 -4.64 4.33 11.16
C GLY A 92 -4.39 4.36 12.68
N ASP A 93 -5.11 3.54 13.45
CA ASP A 93 -4.92 3.42 14.89
C ASP A 93 -3.89 2.33 15.26
N ASP A 94 -3.42 1.52 14.29
CA ASP A 94 -2.37 0.52 14.52
C ASP A 94 -0.99 1.19 14.69
N ILE A 95 -0.63 1.46 15.94
CA ILE A 95 0.67 2.02 16.34
C ILE A 95 1.87 1.18 15.87
N TYR A 96 1.67 -0.12 15.60
CA TYR A 96 2.73 -1.00 15.13
C TYR A 96 2.87 -1.00 13.61
N MET A 97 1.95 -0.36 12.88
CA MET A 97 1.96 -0.22 11.42
C MET A 97 2.16 -1.57 10.73
N ARG A 98 1.41 -2.60 11.13
CA ARG A 98 1.58 -3.97 10.64
C ARG A 98 0.75 -4.22 9.39
N SER A 99 -0.46 -3.69 9.34
CA SER A 99 -1.42 -3.97 8.27
C SER A 99 -1.44 -2.84 7.25
N TRP A 100 -1.20 -3.20 5.99
CA TRP A 100 -1.16 -2.27 4.87
C TRP A 100 -2.05 -2.76 3.74
N THR A 101 -2.68 -1.82 3.04
CA THR A 101 -3.40 -2.08 1.80
C THR A 101 -2.57 -1.55 0.64
N GLY A 102 -2.28 -2.43 -0.32
CA GLY A 102 -1.64 -2.10 -1.59
C GLY A 102 -2.64 -2.12 -2.73
N THR A 103 -2.45 -1.25 -3.72
CA THR A 103 -3.24 -1.20 -4.94
C THR A 103 -2.33 -1.29 -6.16
N ILE A 104 -2.73 -2.08 -7.14
CA ILE A 104 -2.08 -2.19 -8.45
C ILE A 104 -3.14 -1.93 -9.53
N ILE A 105 -2.90 -0.92 -10.36
CA ILE A 105 -3.62 -0.72 -11.61
C ILE A 105 -3.00 -1.67 -12.65
N GLY A 106 -3.83 -2.54 -13.21
CA GLY A 106 -3.39 -3.58 -14.12
C GLY A 106 -2.67 -3.01 -15.36
N PRO A 107 -1.58 -3.65 -15.80
CA PRO A 107 -0.78 -3.14 -16.91
C PRO A 107 -1.53 -3.16 -18.25
N TYR A 108 -1.29 -2.14 -19.07
CA TYR A 108 -1.79 -2.05 -20.44
C TYR A 108 -1.34 -3.22 -21.32
N ASN A 109 -2.11 -3.52 -22.36
CA ASN A 109 -1.87 -4.61 -23.31
C ASN A 109 -1.83 -6.00 -22.65
N THR A 110 -2.58 -6.17 -21.57
CA THR A 110 -2.75 -7.46 -20.88
C THR A 110 -4.21 -7.69 -20.54
N VAL A 111 -4.55 -8.92 -20.16
CA VAL A 111 -5.87 -9.27 -19.59
C VAL A 111 -6.22 -8.52 -18.29
N HIS A 112 -5.24 -7.85 -17.69
CA HIS A 112 -5.38 -7.07 -16.47
C HIS A 112 -5.68 -5.59 -16.73
N GLU A 113 -5.60 -5.14 -17.99
CA GLU A 113 -5.82 -3.74 -18.35
C GLU A 113 -7.20 -3.24 -17.89
N GLY A 114 -7.22 -2.04 -17.29
CA GLY A 114 -8.44 -1.42 -16.75
C GLY A 114 -8.89 -1.96 -15.39
N ARG A 115 -8.29 -3.03 -14.87
CA ARG A 115 -8.65 -3.62 -13.57
C ARG A 115 -7.83 -3.01 -12.43
N ILE A 116 -8.45 -2.92 -11.26
CA ILE A 116 -7.81 -2.49 -10.02
C ILE A 116 -7.71 -3.68 -9.06
N TYR A 117 -6.49 -4.01 -8.64
CA TYR A 117 -6.22 -5.10 -7.71
C TYR A 117 -5.84 -4.55 -6.34
N GLN A 118 -6.57 -4.98 -5.31
CA GLN A 118 -6.23 -4.71 -3.91
C GLN A 118 -5.48 -5.90 -3.31
N LEU A 119 -4.50 -5.59 -2.48
CA LEU A 119 -3.66 -6.54 -1.76
C LEU A 119 -3.56 -6.12 -0.29
N LYS A 120 -3.36 -7.10 0.58
CA LYS A 120 -2.98 -6.91 1.97
C LYS A 120 -1.50 -7.26 2.12
N LEU A 121 -0.74 -6.36 2.71
CA LEU A 121 0.64 -6.59 3.14
C LEU A 121 0.68 -6.55 4.66
N PHE A 122 1.33 -7.55 5.25
CA PHE A 122 1.50 -7.62 6.70
C PHE A 122 2.99 -7.59 7.05
N CYS A 123 3.41 -6.45 7.59
CA CYS A 123 4.76 -6.18 8.06
C CYS A 123 4.88 -6.63 9.52
N ASP A 124 5.35 -7.87 9.74
CA ASP A 124 5.52 -8.41 11.08
C ASP A 124 6.62 -7.68 11.87
N LYS A 125 6.93 -8.17 13.08
CA LYS A 125 7.95 -7.58 13.96
C LYS A 125 9.38 -7.66 13.39
N ASP A 126 9.64 -8.59 12.46
CA ASP A 126 10.96 -8.85 11.89
C ASP A 126 11.16 -8.06 10.57
N TYR A 127 10.13 -7.39 10.04
CA TYR A 127 10.29 -6.44 8.93
C TYR A 127 11.24 -5.28 9.31
N PRO A 128 12.13 -4.82 8.43
CA PRO A 128 12.39 -5.27 7.05
C PRO A 128 13.45 -6.38 6.93
N GLU A 129 13.94 -6.96 8.02
CA GLU A 129 14.92 -8.06 7.96
C GLU A 129 14.31 -9.31 7.30
N LYS A 130 13.02 -9.55 7.54
CA LYS A 130 12.20 -10.53 6.82
C LYS A 130 11.19 -9.85 5.89
N PRO A 131 10.81 -10.51 4.77
CA PRO A 131 9.79 -9.98 3.90
C PRO A 131 8.43 -9.92 4.62
N PRO A 132 7.54 -8.98 4.24
CA PRO A 132 6.16 -8.99 4.70
C PRO A 132 5.42 -10.17 4.07
N SER A 133 4.32 -10.59 4.70
CA SER A 133 3.39 -11.51 4.02
C SER A 133 2.51 -10.70 3.06
N VAL A 134 2.22 -11.27 1.89
CA VAL A 134 1.50 -10.58 0.82
C VAL A 134 0.37 -11.47 0.34
N ARG A 135 -0.84 -10.92 0.31
CA ARG A 135 -2.04 -11.62 -0.14
C ARG A 135 -2.89 -10.69 -1.00
N PHE A 136 -3.33 -11.17 -2.15
CA PHE A 136 -4.35 -10.49 -2.93
C PHE A 136 -5.69 -10.54 -2.21
N HIS A 137 -6.36 -9.40 -2.12
CA HIS A 137 -7.76 -9.32 -1.72
C HIS A 137 -8.67 -9.52 -2.95
N SER A 138 -8.38 -8.84 -4.06
CA SER A 138 -9.04 -9.07 -5.35
C SER A 138 -8.59 -10.40 -5.96
N ARG A 139 -9.51 -11.22 -6.47
CA ARG A 139 -9.12 -12.47 -7.14
C ARG A 139 -8.31 -12.22 -8.40
N ILE A 140 -7.26 -13.00 -8.56
CA ILE A 140 -6.36 -12.92 -9.70
C ILE A 140 -5.87 -14.31 -10.08
N ASN A 141 -5.80 -14.58 -11.37
CA ASN A 141 -5.08 -15.75 -11.89
C ASN A 141 -3.67 -15.32 -12.28
N MET A 142 -2.69 -15.68 -11.45
CA MET A 142 -1.27 -15.38 -11.66
C MET A 142 -0.41 -16.53 -11.13
N THR A 143 0.65 -16.90 -11.83
CA THR A 143 1.47 -18.08 -11.51
C THR A 143 2.08 -18.10 -10.10
N CYS A 144 2.42 -16.93 -9.55
CA CYS A 144 2.98 -16.82 -8.20
C CYS A 144 1.94 -16.60 -7.09
N VAL A 145 0.64 -16.67 -7.40
CA VAL A 145 -0.46 -16.49 -6.44
C VAL A 145 -1.22 -17.79 -6.27
N ASN A 146 -1.48 -18.16 -5.01
CA ASN A 146 -2.30 -19.30 -4.70
C ASN A 146 -3.77 -19.03 -5.07
N HIS A 147 -4.37 -19.90 -5.89
CA HIS A 147 -5.71 -19.70 -6.44
C HIS A 147 -6.85 -19.77 -5.40
N GLU A 148 -6.63 -20.40 -4.24
CA GLU A 148 -7.67 -20.54 -3.21
C GLU A 148 -7.59 -19.42 -2.17
N THR A 149 -6.37 -19.02 -1.81
CA THR A 149 -6.13 -18.10 -0.69
C THR A 149 -5.73 -16.70 -1.13
N GLY A 150 -5.23 -16.52 -2.35
CA GLY A 150 -4.67 -15.25 -2.82
C GLY A 150 -3.28 -14.93 -2.27
N VAL A 151 -2.69 -15.82 -1.47
CA VAL A 151 -1.34 -15.62 -0.92
C VAL A 151 -0.30 -15.66 -2.04
N VAL A 152 0.63 -14.71 -2.04
CA VAL A 152 1.78 -14.70 -2.94
C VAL A 152 2.81 -15.69 -2.43
N GLU A 153 3.13 -16.70 -3.24
CA GLU A 153 4.05 -17.77 -2.86
C GLU A 153 5.50 -17.30 -3.00
N SER A 154 6.23 -17.18 -1.88
CA SER A 154 7.61 -16.68 -1.87
C SER A 154 8.53 -17.46 -2.80
N LYS A 155 8.34 -18.78 -2.95
CA LYS A 155 9.15 -19.63 -3.84
C LYS A 155 8.99 -19.31 -5.32
N LYS A 156 7.80 -18.83 -5.72
CA LYS A 156 7.48 -18.52 -7.12
C LYS A 156 7.70 -17.06 -7.45
N PHE A 157 7.92 -16.21 -6.45
CA PHE A 157 8.12 -14.78 -6.60
C PHE A 157 9.52 -14.39 -6.13
N GLY A 158 10.44 -14.22 -7.10
CA GLY A 158 11.87 -14.10 -6.85
C GLY A 158 12.29 -13.00 -5.87
N LEU A 159 11.51 -11.91 -5.79
CA LEU A 159 11.76 -10.80 -4.86
C LEU A 159 11.55 -11.21 -3.40
N LEU A 160 10.52 -12.01 -3.09
CA LEU A 160 10.33 -12.55 -1.74
C LEU A 160 11.26 -13.73 -1.47
N ALA A 161 11.59 -14.55 -2.47
CA ALA A 161 12.55 -15.65 -2.32
C ALA A 161 13.95 -15.16 -1.92
N ASN A 162 14.38 -14.03 -2.49
CA ASN A 162 15.70 -13.45 -2.29
C ASN A 162 15.59 -12.10 -1.57
N TRP A 163 14.73 -12.03 -0.56
CA TRP A 163 14.48 -10.80 0.18
C TRP A 163 15.76 -10.21 0.76
N GLN A 164 15.89 -8.90 0.65
CA GLN A 164 16.96 -8.12 1.25
C GLN A 164 16.32 -6.93 1.95
N ARG A 165 16.87 -6.54 3.09
CA ARG A 165 16.41 -5.42 3.92
C ARG A 165 16.20 -4.09 3.16
N ARG A 166 16.89 -3.91 2.03
CA ARG A 166 16.74 -2.72 1.17
C ARG A 166 15.40 -2.64 0.44
N PHE A 167 14.74 -3.78 0.22
CA PHE A 167 13.46 -3.83 -0.48
C PHE A 167 12.33 -3.24 0.37
N THR A 168 11.29 -2.79 -0.31
CA THR A 168 10.14 -2.06 0.23
C THR A 168 8.82 -2.68 -0.22
N MET A 169 7.71 -2.21 0.35
CA MET A 169 6.36 -2.52 -0.15
C MET A 169 6.17 -2.05 -1.59
N GLU A 170 6.76 -0.91 -1.97
CA GLU A 170 6.78 -0.42 -3.35
C GLU A 170 7.43 -1.41 -4.32
N ASP A 171 8.60 -1.96 -3.94
CA ASP A 171 9.32 -2.92 -4.77
C ASP A 171 8.47 -4.17 -5.00
N ILE A 172 7.76 -4.64 -3.96
CA ILE A 172 6.83 -5.76 -4.04
C ILE A 172 5.72 -5.46 -5.06
N LEU A 173 5.01 -4.34 -4.91
CA LEU A 173 3.89 -4.00 -5.79
C LEU A 173 4.34 -3.78 -7.24
N THR A 174 5.46 -3.07 -7.42
CA THR A 174 6.04 -2.82 -8.73
C THR A 174 6.47 -4.12 -9.41
N GLN A 175 7.06 -5.05 -8.67
CA GLN A 175 7.50 -6.32 -9.21
C GLN A 175 6.32 -7.26 -9.48
N LEU A 176 5.26 -7.25 -8.66
CA LEU A 176 4.01 -7.96 -8.95
C LEU A 176 3.34 -7.42 -10.22
N LYS A 177 3.32 -6.10 -10.42
CA LYS A 177 2.83 -5.49 -11.67
C LYS A 177 3.63 -5.96 -12.89
N LYS A 178 4.95 -6.05 -12.78
CA LYS A 178 5.80 -6.63 -13.84
C LYS A 178 5.48 -8.09 -14.11
N GLU A 179 5.20 -8.86 -13.05
CA GLU A 179 4.81 -10.26 -13.15
C GLU A 179 3.47 -10.43 -13.88
N MET A 180 2.49 -9.53 -13.66
CA MET A 180 1.24 -9.51 -14.44
C MET A 180 1.49 -9.31 -15.95
N ALA A 181 2.49 -8.50 -16.31
CA ALA A 181 2.86 -8.24 -17.71
C ALA A 181 3.76 -9.34 -18.33
N ALA A 182 4.25 -10.28 -17.53
CA ALA A 182 5.13 -11.35 -18.01
C ALA A 182 4.39 -12.26 -19.01
N SER A 183 5.15 -12.85 -19.95
CA SER A 183 4.59 -13.60 -21.08
C SER A 183 3.65 -14.73 -20.67
N HIS A 184 3.92 -15.38 -19.53
CA HIS A 184 3.13 -16.48 -18.99
C HIS A 184 1.91 -16.05 -18.17
N ASN A 185 1.80 -14.78 -17.75
CA ASN A 185 0.67 -14.27 -16.98
C ASN A 185 -0.25 -13.35 -17.80
N ARG A 186 0.29 -12.54 -18.71
CA ARG A 186 -0.44 -11.47 -19.44
C ARG A 186 -1.66 -11.90 -20.26
N LYS A 187 -1.84 -13.20 -20.49
CA LYS A 187 -2.94 -13.81 -21.26
C LYS A 187 -3.76 -14.83 -20.45
N LEU A 188 -3.48 -15.00 -19.15
CA LEU A 188 -4.23 -15.93 -18.32
C LEU A 188 -5.67 -15.46 -18.14
N VAL A 189 -6.63 -16.35 -18.39
CA VAL A 189 -8.06 -16.04 -18.19
C VAL A 189 -8.26 -15.64 -16.74
N GLN A 190 -8.78 -14.43 -16.53
CA GLN A 190 -9.00 -13.88 -15.19
C GLN A 190 -10.41 -14.19 -14.69
N PRO A 191 -10.60 -14.28 -13.35
CA PRO A 191 -11.93 -14.33 -12.77
C PRO A 191 -12.71 -13.03 -13.08
N PRO A 192 -14.05 -13.04 -12.89
CA PRO A 192 -14.86 -11.84 -12.98
C PRO A 192 -14.32 -10.73 -12.08
N GLU A 193 -14.35 -9.50 -12.57
CA GLU A 193 -13.95 -8.33 -11.80
C GLU A 193 -14.85 -8.14 -10.56
N GLY A 194 -14.30 -7.57 -9.49
CA GLY A 194 -15.01 -7.41 -8.21
C GLY A 194 -15.16 -8.70 -7.39
N THR A 195 -14.53 -9.81 -7.80
CA THR A 195 -14.45 -11.02 -6.97
C THR A 195 -13.28 -10.93 -6.00
N HIS A 196 -13.48 -11.43 -4.77
CA HIS A 196 -12.51 -11.36 -3.68
C HIS A 196 -12.22 -12.76 -3.08
N TYR A 197 -11.09 -12.90 -2.38
CA TYR A 197 -10.72 -14.11 -1.63
C TYR A 197 -11.30 -14.15 -0.23
#